data_AF-A0A2V9UZ47-F1
#
_entry.id   AF-A0A2V9UZ47-F1
#
_cell.length_a   1.000
_cell.length_b   1.000
_cell.length_c   1.000
_cell.angle_alpha   90.00
_cell.angle_beta   90.00
_cell.angle_gamma   90.00
#
_symmetry.space_group_name_H-M   'P 1'
#
loop_
_entity.id
_entity.type
_entity.pdbx_description
1 polymer ?
#
loop_
_entity_poly.entity_id
_entity_poly.type
_entity_poly.pdbx_seq_one_letter_code
_entity_poly.pdbx_strand_id
1 'polypeptide(L)' 'MRKEKTAVMANTSTLSKEERKKAKREARKKRKVAKPLAKRDYARGSKKRKVKKMVRGQAKR' A
#
# COMPACT_ATOMS: atom_id res chain seq x y z
N MET A 1 17.45 24.22 -12.23
CA MET A 1 17.02 23.06 -13.03
C MET A 1 15.99 22.24 -12.26
N ARG A 2 14.73 22.22 -12.70
CA ARG A 2 13.67 21.38 -12.10
C ARG A 2 13.89 19.93 -12.55
N LYS A 3 14.26 19.03 -11.65
CA LYS A 3 14.34 17.59 -11.92
C LYS A 3 12.97 17.07 -12.39
N GLU A 4 12.90 16.64 -13.63
CA GLU A 4 11.70 16.07 -14.23
C GLU A 4 11.30 14.77 -13.50
N LYS A 5 10.11 14.78 -12.89
CA LYS A 5 9.49 13.64 -12.19
C LYS A 5 8.93 12.58 -13.16
N THR A 6 9.45 12.49 -14.38
CA THR A 6 8.92 11.60 -15.43
C THR A 6 9.44 10.17 -15.33
N ALA A 7 10.56 9.94 -14.65
CA ALA A 7 11.21 8.63 -14.57
C ALA A 7 10.49 7.58 -13.69
N VAL A 8 9.56 7.97 -12.80
CA VAL A 8 9.00 7.03 -11.79
C VAL A 8 7.73 6.30 -12.25
N MET A 9 7.01 6.80 -13.27
CA MET A 9 5.85 6.09 -13.84
C MET A 9 6.15 5.58 -15.24
N ALA A 10 6.88 4.47 -15.34
CA ALA A 10 7.01 3.74 -16.59
C ALA A 10 5.61 3.50 -17.20
N ASN A 11 5.35 4.10 -18.37
CA ASN A 11 4.29 3.76 -19.32
C ASN A 11 2.83 4.09 -18.97
N THR A 12 2.53 5.06 -18.09
CA THR A 12 1.10 5.42 -17.82
C THR A 12 0.75 6.90 -17.84
N SER A 13 1.70 7.78 -18.12
CA SER A 13 1.47 9.23 -18.24
C SER A 13 0.63 9.61 -19.45
N THR A 14 0.77 8.89 -20.57
CA THR A 14 0.06 9.10 -21.84
C THR A 14 -1.30 8.41 -21.93
N LEU A 15 -1.61 7.50 -21.00
CA LEU A 15 -2.87 6.74 -20.99
C LEU A 15 -4.01 7.54 -20.36
N SER A 16 -5.22 7.36 -20.89
CA SER A 16 -6.44 7.87 -20.29
C SER A 16 -6.66 7.26 -18.89
N LYS A 17 -7.48 7.92 -18.07
CA LYS A 17 -7.72 7.50 -16.67
C LYS A 17 -8.22 6.07 -16.55
N GLU A 18 -9.08 5.65 -17.47
CA GLU A 18 -9.70 4.31 -17.45
C GLU A 18 -8.71 3.22 -17.89
N GLU A 19 -7.93 3.47 -18.94
CA GLU A 19 -6.88 2.54 -19.40
C GLU A 19 -5.80 2.36 -18.33
N ARG A 20 -5.39 3.46 -17.68
CA ARG A 20 -4.43 3.42 -16.57
C ARG A 20 -4.94 2.57 -15.40
N LYS A 21 -6.23 2.70 -15.06
CA LYS A 21 -6.85 1.87 -14.01
C LYS A 21 -6.87 0.40 -14.42
N LYS A 22 -7.26 0.09 -15.66
CA LYS A 22 -7.32 -1.28 -16.20
C LYS A 22 -5.95 -1.93 -16.17
N ALA A 23 -4.93 -1.28 -16.72
CA ALA A 23 -3.54 -1.76 -16.71
C ALA A 23 -3.01 -2.01 -15.29
N LYS A 24 -3.22 -1.06 -14.36
CA LYS A 24 -2.80 -1.22 -12.95
C LYS A 24 -3.56 -2.35 -12.25
N ARG A 25 -4.84 -2.57 -12.55
CA ARG A 25 -5.63 -3.69 -12.01
C ARG A 25 -5.10 -5.03 -12.52
N GLU A 26 -4.83 -5.12 -13.81
CA GLU A 26 -4.28 -6.32 -14.44
C GLU A 26 -2.90 -6.68 -13.88
N ALA A 27 -2.00 -5.70 -13.76
CA ALA A 27 -0.69 -5.89 -13.14
C ALA A 27 -0.80 -6.39 -11.69
N ARG A 28 -1.75 -5.84 -10.90
CA ARG A 28 -2.02 -6.34 -9.54
C ARG A 28 -2.55 -7.77 -9.53
N LYS A 29 -3.38 -8.17 -10.51
CA LYS A 29 -3.86 -9.56 -10.65
C LYS A 29 -2.71 -10.49 -11.00
N LYS A 30 -1.92 -10.16 -12.03
CA LYS A 30 -0.72 -10.91 -12.43
C LYS A 30 0.24 -11.10 -11.26
N ARG A 31 0.50 -10.04 -10.47
CA ARG A 31 1.34 -10.12 -9.27
C ARG A 31 0.77 -11.05 -8.19
N LYS A 32 -0.55 -11.05 -7.95
CA LYS A 32 -1.17 -11.94 -6.96
C LYS A 32 -0.99 -13.42 -7.32
N VAL A 33 -1.02 -13.74 -8.62
CA VAL A 33 -0.81 -15.11 -9.13
C VAL A 33 0.68 -15.48 -9.09
N ALA A 34 1.54 -14.61 -9.61
CA ALA A 34 2.98 -14.90 -9.73
C ALA A 34 3.73 -14.85 -8.39
N LYS A 35 3.34 -13.96 -7.47
CA LYS A 35 3.96 -13.76 -6.15
C LYS A 35 2.86 -13.59 -5.10
N PRO A 36 2.17 -14.69 -4.72
CA PRO A 36 1.15 -14.64 -3.69
C PRO A 36 1.76 -14.19 -2.36
N LEU A 37 1.01 -13.38 -1.60
CA LEU A 37 1.46 -13.00 -0.26
C LEU A 37 1.42 -14.22 0.65
N ALA A 38 2.41 -14.33 1.53
CA ALA A 38 2.43 -15.36 2.57
C ALA A 38 1.14 -15.32 3.41
N LYS A 39 0.70 -16.51 3.83
CA LYS A 39 -0.37 -16.64 4.82
C LYS A 39 0.10 -15.98 6.13
N ARG A 40 -0.83 -15.43 6.91
CA ARG A 40 -0.50 -14.83 8.21
C ARG A 40 -0.36 -15.93 9.24
N ASP A 41 0.66 -15.85 10.08
CA ASP A 41 0.84 -16.78 11.22
C ASP A 41 -0.09 -16.49 12.40
N TYR A 42 -0.85 -15.40 12.34
CA TYR A 42 -1.73 -14.95 13.42
C TYR A 42 -2.98 -14.28 12.86
N ALA A 43 -4.08 -14.39 13.62
CA ALA A 43 -5.34 -13.75 13.29
C ALA A 43 -5.17 -12.23 13.18
N ARG A 44 -5.88 -11.59 12.25
CA ARG A 44 -5.86 -10.12 12.13
C ARG A 44 -6.23 -9.49 13.48
N GLY A 45 -5.43 -8.53 13.93
CA GLY A 45 -5.68 -7.82 15.18
C GLY A 45 -5.15 -8.50 16.45
N SER A 46 -4.80 -9.79 16.42
CA SER A 46 -4.32 -10.51 17.61
C SER A 46 -3.00 -9.98 18.15
N LYS A 47 -2.03 -9.65 17.27
CA LYS A 47 -0.76 -9.02 17.66
C LYS A 47 -0.83 -7.49 17.84
N LYS A 48 -2.02 -6.87 17.79
CA LYS A 48 -2.12 -5.43 18.11
C LYS A 48 -1.78 -5.28 19.59
N ARG A 49 -0.76 -4.48 19.90
CA ARG A 49 -0.38 -4.18 21.28
C ARG A 49 -1.59 -3.57 21.98
N LYS A 50 -2.13 -4.25 22.99
CA LYS A 50 -3.12 -3.66 23.89
C LYS A 50 -2.39 -2.50 24.58
N VAL A 51 -2.68 -1.28 24.14
CA VAL A 51 -2.16 -0.09 24.82
C VAL A 51 -2.79 -0.09 26.21
N LYS A 52 -1.95 -0.06 27.26
CA LYS A 52 -2.42 0.26 28.61
C LYS A 52 -3.20 1.55 28.49
N LYS A 53 -4.48 1.56 28.88
CA LYS A 53 -5.27 2.78 28.90
C LYS A 53 -4.47 3.79 29.73
N MET A 54 -3.99 4.84 29.09
CA MET A 54 -3.45 5.96 29.85
C MET A 54 -4.63 6.57 30.59
N VAL A 55 -4.42 6.92 31.86
CA VAL A 55 -5.42 7.67 32.61
C VAL A 55 -5.70 8.96 31.82
N ARG A 56 -6.97 9.37 31.74
CA ARG A 56 -7.38 10.62 31.06
C ARG A 56 -6.49 11.76 31.58
N GLY A 57 -5.76 12.44 30.70
CA GLY A 57 -4.93 13.60 31.07
C GLY A 57 -3.42 13.35 31.20
N GLN A 58 -2.90 12.13 31.06
CA GLN A 58 -1.44 11.93 31.00
C GLN A 58 -0.88 12.29 29.62
N ALA A 59 -0.18 13.43 29.54
CA ALA A 59 0.71 13.75 28.42
C ALA A 59 2.05 13.05 28.65
N LYS A 60 2.54 12.30 27.66
CA LYS A 60 3.92 11.82 27.65
C LYS A 60 4.82 12.99 27.27
N ARG A 61 5.25 13.78 28.25
CA ARG A 61 6.46 14.60 28.13
C ARG A 61 7.66 13.71 28.45
#